data_AF-A0A3A4TUE0-F1
#
_entry.id   AF-A0A3A4TUE0-F1
#
_cell.length_a   1.000
_cell.length_b   1.000
_cell.length_c   1.000
_cell.angle_alpha   90.00
_cell.angle_beta   90.00
_cell.angle_gamma   90.00
#
_symmetry.space_group_name_H-M   'P 1'
#
loop_
_entity.id
_entity.type
_entity.pdbx_description
1 polymer ?
#
loop_
_entity_poly.entity_id
_entity_poly.type
_entity_poly.pdbx_seq_one_letter_code
_entity_poly.pdbx_strand_id
1 'polypeptide(L)'
;MTLSPSPVRPSPDAPAAVAVPGLVEAEARRRVGAGVGLGATLKQGLQYVPGIVLLFLVGYAGKLVTPLIPHTEYVIWAIAIGMLIRNTIPLPKVFLPGIATYELWLKAGIVLMGVRFALSSILSLGAVGIALVVVEIACAMVVANWLAKRFKLSDKLGSLIGVGNGICGVSAIIGAAGAIEAKQEEATYAIATILLFGAAMIFLYPVIGHYVGMSDTQFGFWAGLAVDNTAECVAAGFAYSEGAGKVATLVKLCRNALMGLVILYLAVSYARRGMTGEVKNKGKFLWDRFPKFVLGFLALSVVVSLGLLAKPQISAIAGMSKWLFLLTFAGVGLSTEFSRLKAGITPFVIGLVSEVIISVVALAMIFLFIT
;
A
#
# COMPACT_ATOMS: atom_id res chain seq x y z
N MET A 1 -52.71 22.05 -21.20
CA MET A 1 -52.37 21.90 -19.77
C MET A 1 -51.48 20.69 -19.63
N THR A 2 -50.16 20.89 -19.60
CA THR A 2 -49.15 19.84 -19.45
C THR A 2 -48.69 19.82 -17.99
N LEU A 3 -49.04 18.76 -17.26
CA LEU A 3 -48.70 18.59 -15.85
C LEU A 3 -47.21 18.22 -15.71
N SER A 4 -46.47 19.06 -14.99
CA SER A 4 -45.08 18.82 -14.59
C SER A 4 -45.05 17.83 -13.40
N PRO A 5 -44.17 16.81 -13.39
CA PRO A 5 -44.07 15.90 -12.25
C PRO A 5 -43.34 16.55 -11.08
N SER A 6 -43.96 16.47 -9.89
CA SER A 6 -43.44 16.97 -8.61
C SER A 6 -42.11 16.29 -8.22
N PRO A 7 -41.14 17.02 -7.63
CA PRO A 7 -39.88 16.42 -7.19
C PRO A 7 -40.11 15.50 -5.98
N VAL A 8 -39.65 14.26 -6.11
CA VAL A 8 -39.63 13.24 -5.06
C VAL A 8 -38.69 13.70 -3.93
N ARG A 9 -39.21 13.83 -2.70
CA ARG A 9 -38.37 14.09 -1.52
C ARG A 9 -37.56 12.83 -1.18
N PRO A 10 -36.26 12.93 -0.87
CA PRO A 10 -35.47 11.79 -0.44
C PRO A 10 -35.94 11.29 0.94
N SER A 11 -35.97 9.96 1.11
CA SER A 11 -36.37 9.27 2.34
C SER A 11 -35.39 9.56 3.50
N PRO A 12 -35.86 9.62 4.77
CA PRO A 12 -35.02 9.88 5.95
C PRO A 12 -34.01 8.77 6.29
N ASP A 13 -34.13 7.59 5.68
CA ASP A 13 -33.42 6.36 6.11
C ASP A 13 -32.23 5.98 5.20
N ALA A 14 -31.71 6.91 4.40
CA ALA A 14 -30.51 6.66 3.61
C ALA A 14 -29.26 6.52 4.52
N PRO A 15 -28.50 5.41 4.46
CA PRO A 15 -27.28 5.28 5.23
C PRO A 15 -26.30 6.41 4.83
N ALA A 16 -25.78 7.12 5.83
CA ALA A 16 -24.86 8.23 5.63
C ALA A 16 -23.65 7.77 4.78
N ALA A 17 -23.61 8.21 3.53
CA ALA A 17 -22.51 7.97 2.61
C ALA A 17 -21.23 8.55 3.23
N VAL A 18 -20.33 7.68 3.67
CA VAL A 18 -18.99 8.07 4.11
C VAL A 18 -18.25 8.58 2.87
N ALA A 19 -17.82 9.84 2.93
CA ALA A 19 -17.27 10.56 1.80
C ALA A 19 -16.07 9.83 1.17
N VAL A 20 -16.13 9.65 -0.15
CA VAL A 20 -15.03 9.13 -0.97
C VAL A 20 -13.85 10.11 -0.88
N PRO A 21 -12.61 9.66 -0.67
CA PRO A 21 -11.44 10.55 -0.56
C PRO A 21 -11.29 11.53 -1.74
N GLY A 22 -11.65 11.10 -2.96
CA GLY A 22 -11.68 11.95 -4.16
C GLY A 22 -12.81 12.99 -4.18
N LEU A 23 -13.94 12.74 -3.49
CA LEU A 23 -15.02 13.71 -3.31
C LEU A 23 -14.65 14.77 -2.26
N VAL A 24 -13.93 14.39 -1.21
CA VAL A 24 -13.40 15.34 -0.21
C VAL A 24 -12.40 16.29 -0.85
N GLU A 25 -11.53 15.79 -1.72
CA GLU A 25 -10.53 16.62 -2.42
C GLU A 25 -11.17 17.51 -3.51
N ALA A 26 -12.23 17.03 -4.18
CA ALA A 26 -13.02 17.81 -5.14
C ALA A 26 -13.92 18.87 -4.47
N GLU A 27 -14.53 18.57 -3.33
CA GLU A 27 -15.28 19.54 -2.51
C GLU A 27 -14.35 20.55 -1.85
N ALA A 28 -13.18 20.14 -1.36
CA ALA A 28 -12.17 21.05 -0.83
C ALA A 28 -11.71 22.04 -1.91
N ARG A 29 -11.44 21.57 -3.14
CA ARG A 29 -11.08 22.44 -4.27
C ARG A 29 -12.21 23.37 -4.71
N ARG A 30 -13.47 22.94 -4.66
CA ARG A 30 -14.64 23.81 -4.95
C ARG A 30 -14.89 24.85 -3.87
N ARG A 31 -14.59 24.56 -2.60
CA ARG A 31 -14.85 25.46 -1.46
C ARG A 31 -13.69 26.40 -1.13
N VAL A 32 -12.46 26.06 -1.49
CA VAL A 32 -11.30 26.97 -1.38
C VAL A 32 -11.41 28.18 -2.32
N GLY A 33 -12.19 28.07 -3.40
CA GLY A 33 -12.54 29.22 -4.27
C GLY A 33 -13.53 30.22 -3.65
N ALA A 34 -14.18 29.89 -2.53
CA ALA A 34 -15.06 30.78 -1.78
C ALA A 34 -14.37 31.13 -0.46
N GLY A 35 -13.92 32.37 -0.30
CA GLY A 35 -13.13 32.83 0.85
C GLY A 35 -13.61 32.29 2.20
N VAL A 36 -12.91 31.26 2.71
CA VAL A 36 -13.15 30.67 4.02
C VAL A 36 -12.31 31.45 5.03
N GLY A 37 -12.96 32.15 5.96
CA GLY A 37 -12.26 32.92 7.00
C GLY A 37 -11.35 32.03 7.86
N LEU A 38 -10.23 32.58 8.34
CA LEU A 38 -9.19 31.88 9.09
C LEU A 38 -9.73 31.00 10.23
N GLY A 39 -10.80 31.44 10.91
CA GLY A 39 -11.47 30.68 11.98
C GLY A 39 -12.24 29.45 11.49
N ALA A 40 -12.81 29.46 10.29
CA ALA A 40 -13.47 28.30 9.69
C ALA A 40 -12.43 27.27 9.20
N THR A 41 -11.27 27.73 8.71
CA THR A 41 -10.12 26.89 8.36
C THR A 41 -9.52 26.22 9.61
N LEU A 42 -9.40 26.94 10.73
CA LEU A 42 -8.97 26.38 12.03
C LEU A 42 -9.94 25.33 12.58
N LYS A 43 -11.25 25.61 12.53
CA LYS A 43 -12.29 24.66 12.96
C LYS A 43 -12.32 23.41 12.08
N GLN A 44 -12.02 23.54 10.78
CA GLN A 44 -11.83 22.41 9.87
C GLN A 44 -10.56 21.62 10.16
N GLY A 45 -9.47 22.24 10.60
CA GLY A 45 -8.26 21.52 11.03
C GLY A 45 -8.49 20.70 12.30
N LEU A 46 -9.20 21.28 13.28
CA LEU A 46 -9.51 20.65 14.57
C LEU A 46 -10.32 19.36 14.44
N GLN A 47 -11.11 19.20 13.38
CA GLN A 47 -11.92 17.99 13.16
C GLN A 47 -11.09 16.72 12.89
N TYR A 48 -9.83 16.87 12.47
CA TYR A 48 -8.94 15.74 12.18
C TYR A 48 -8.16 15.28 13.41
N VAL A 49 -7.96 16.17 14.39
CA VAL A 49 -7.10 15.93 15.56
C VAL A 49 -7.51 14.67 16.32
N PRO A 50 -8.79 14.44 16.67
CA PRO A 50 -9.17 13.25 17.45
C PRO A 50 -8.80 11.95 16.74
N GLY A 51 -9.08 11.86 15.44
CA GLY A 51 -8.73 10.67 14.66
C GLY A 51 -7.22 10.48 14.51
N ILE A 52 -6.44 11.55 14.29
CA ILE A 52 -4.96 11.46 14.21
C ILE A 52 -4.37 11.01 15.55
N VAL A 53 -4.88 11.52 16.67
CA VAL A 53 -4.48 11.05 18.01
C VAL A 53 -4.77 9.57 18.17
N LEU A 54 -5.95 9.11 17.74
CA LEU A 54 -6.29 7.68 17.77
C LEU A 54 -5.35 6.85 16.89
N LEU A 55 -5.00 7.30 15.68
CA LEU A 55 -4.01 6.64 14.82
C LEU A 55 -2.67 6.51 15.54
N PHE A 56 -2.20 7.58 16.19
CA PHE A 56 -0.96 7.57 16.93
C PHE A 56 -1.00 6.60 18.11
N LEU A 57 -2.07 6.62 18.91
CA LEU A 57 -2.24 5.72 20.05
C LEU A 57 -2.26 4.25 19.64
N VAL A 58 -3.03 3.90 18.60
CA VAL A 58 -3.10 2.52 18.09
C VAL A 58 -1.76 2.07 17.51
N GLY A 59 -1.12 2.90 16.69
CA GLY A 59 0.18 2.55 16.13
C GLY A 59 1.29 2.47 17.18
N TYR A 60 1.25 3.33 18.19
CA TYR A 60 2.18 3.30 19.31
C TYR A 60 1.96 2.08 20.21
N ALA A 61 0.70 1.69 20.45
CA ALA A 61 0.39 0.43 21.11
C ALA A 61 1.00 -0.76 20.36
N GLY A 62 0.94 -0.77 19.02
CA GLY A 62 1.64 -1.78 18.21
C GLY A 62 3.15 -1.83 18.48
N LYS A 63 3.82 -0.68 18.60
CA LYS A 63 5.23 -0.62 19.00
C LYS A 63 5.49 -1.15 20.40
N LEU A 64 4.57 -0.97 21.35
CA LEU A 64 4.71 -1.49 22.71
C LEU A 64 4.51 -3.01 22.79
N VAL A 65 3.70 -3.58 21.91
CA VAL A 65 3.47 -5.03 21.83
C VAL A 65 4.61 -5.76 21.12
N THR A 66 5.27 -5.08 20.17
CA THR A 66 6.34 -5.69 19.34
C THR A 66 7.44 -6.39 20.16
N PRO A 67 8.00 -5.80 21.23
CA PRO A 67 9.03 -6.46 22.04
C PRO A 67 8.54 -7.68 22.80
N LEU A 68 7.22 -7.86 22.97
CA LEU A 68 6.64 -8.99 23.70
C LEU A 68 6.67 -10.29 22.88
N ILE A 69 6.72 -10.18 21.55
CA ILE A 69 6.70 -11.33 20.64
C ILE A 69 7.92 -11.22 19.72
N PRO A 70 8.94 -12.08 19.93
CA PRO A 70 10.15 -12.10 19.10
C PRO A 70 9.82 -12.18 17.61
N HIS A 71 10.63 -11.49 16.80
CA HIS A 71 10.53 -11.50 15.33
C HIS A 71 9.20 -10.97 14.75
N THR A 72 8.44 -10.17 15.51
CA THR A 72 7.31 -9.40 14.96
C THR A 72 7.70 -7.97 14.63
N GLU A 73 6.96 -7.35 13.71
CA GLU A 73 7.07 -5.93 13.39
C GLU A 73 5.87 -5.15 13.92
N TYR A 74 6.11 -3.90 14.30
CA TYR A 74 5.05 -2.99 14.82
C TYR A 74 3.91 -2.77 13.83
N VAL A 75 4.17 -2.97 12.53
CA VAL A 75 3.19 -2.83 11.45
C VAL A 75 2.04 -3.83 11.62
N ILE A 76 2.37 -5.10 11.85
CA ILE A 76 1.37 -6.17 12.04
C ILE A 76 0.48 -5.84 13.24
N TRP A 77 1.10 -5.47 14.36
CA TRP A 77 0.37 -5.15 15.58
C TRP A 77 -0.48 -3.89 15.44
N ALA A 78 0.03 -2.83 14.79
CA ALA A 78 -0.74 -1.62 14.54
C ALA A 78 -2.01 -1.91 13.72
N ILE A 79 -1.91 -2.75 12.70
CA ILE A 79 -3.05 -3.18 11.89
C ILE A 79 -3.99 -4.06 12.72
N ALA A 80 -3.48 -5.09 13.38
CA ALA A 80 -4.28 -6.05 14.14
C ALA A 80 -5.07 -5.37 15.27
N ILE A 81 -4.44 -4.48 16.03
CA ILE A 81 -5.10 -3.68 17.07
C ILE A 81 -6.16 -2.76 16.45
N GLY A 82 -5.84 -2.08 15.35
CA GLY A 82 -6.79 -1.23 14.64
C GLY A 82 -8.02 -2.00 14.14
N MET A 83 -7.81 -3.19 13.55
CA MET A 83 -8.88 -4.08 13.11
C MET A 83 -9.71 -4.56 14.29
N LEU A 84 -9.07 -4.97 15.39
CA LEU A 84 -9.76 -5.41 16.60
C LEU A 84 -10.67 -4.31 17.12
N ILE A 85 -10.16 -3.09 17.28
CA ILE A 85 -10.95 -1.93 17.73
C ILE A 85 -12.12 -1.68 16.77
N ARG A 86 -11.86 -1.62 15.46
CA ARG A 86 -12.88 -1.33 14.45
C ARG A 86 -14.02 -2.33 14.44
N ASN A 87 -13.75 -3.60 14.74
CA ASN A 87 -14.73 -4.68 14.63
C ASN A 87 -15.33 -5.09 15.99
N THR A 88 -14.84 -4.56 17.11
CA THR A 88 -15.38 -4.84 18.46
C THR A 88 -16.05 -3.63 19.10
N ILE A 89 -15.62 -2.41 18.76
CA ILE A 89 -16.10 -1.18 19.37
C ILE A 89 -16.67 -0.25 18.29
N PRO A 90 -17.92 0.25 18.42
CA PRO A 90 -18.46 1.24 17.49
C PRO A 90 -17.67 2.54 17.63
N LEU A 91 -16.89 2.89 16.60
CA LEU A 91 -16.08 4.10 16.58
C LEU A 91 -16.95 5.37 16.44
N PRO A 92 -16.88 6.31 17.39
CA PRO A 92 -17.59 7.58 17.27
C PRO A 92 -17.21 8.35 16.00
N LYS A 93 -18.19 9.01 15.36
CA LYS A 93 -18.01 9.73 14.08
C LYS A 93 -16.91 10.80 14.13
N VAL A 94 -16.58 11.32 15.31
CA VAL A 94 -15.52 12.32 15.53
C VAL A 94 -14.12 11.83 15.14
N PHE A 95 -13.86 10.51 15.17
CA PHE A 95 -12.56 9.95 14.81
C PHE A 95 -12.40 9.72 13.30
N LEU A 96 -13.50 9.57 12.56
CA LEU A 96 -13.47 9.15 11.15
C LEU A 96 -12.69 10.10 10.23
N PRO A 97 -12.81 11.46 10.33
CA PRO A 97 -12.06 12.35 9.47
C PRO A 97 -10.55 12.18 9.64
N GLY A 98 -10.07 12.07 10.89
CA GLY A 98 -8.66 11.87 11.17
C GLY A 98 -8.16 10.48 10.76
N ILE A 99 -8.94 9.42 10.97
CA ILE A 99 -8.59 8.06 10.50
C ILE A 99 -8.39 8.05 8.98
N ALA A 100 -9.27 8.73 8.22
CA ALA A 100 -9.21 8.80 6.76
C ALA A 100 -7.93 9.46 6.21
N THR A 101 -7.11 10.09 7.05
CA THR A 101 -5.81 10.66 6.65
C THR A 101 -4.69 9.61 6.49
N TYR A 102 -4.95 8.32 6.75
CA TYR A 102 -3.95 7.25 6.64
C TYR A 102 -3.23 7.20 5.28
N GLU A 103 -3.93 7.53 4.18
CA GLU A 103 -3.34 7.61 2.84
C GLU A 103 -2.36 8.77 2.69
N LEU A 104 -2.63 9.91 3.33
CA LEU A 104 -1.73 11.07 3.32
C LEU A 104 -0.42 10.70 4.00
N TRP A 105 -0.51 10.10 5.19
CA TRP A 105 0.66 9.63 5.93
C TRP A 105 1.43 8.58 5.13
N LEU A 106 0.75 7.72 4.36
CA LEU A 106 1.40 6.70 3.55
C LEU A 106 2.22 7.34 2.43
N LYS A 107 1.58 8.24 1.67
CA LYS A 107 2.21 8.95 0.55
C LYS A 107 3.41 9.76 1.04
N ALA A 108 3.27 10.47 2.17
CA ALA A 108 4.36 11.21 2.78
C ALA A 108 5.48 10.29 3.30
N GLY A 109 5.13 9.18 3.97
CA GLY A 109 6.09 8.17 4.43
C GLY A 109 6.93 7.59 3.29
N ILE A 110 6.31 7.30 2.15
CA ILE A 110 7.01 6.81 0.95
C ILE A 110 7.95 7.87 0.39
N VAL A 111 7.51 9.12 0.26
CA VAL A 111 8.40 10.22 -0.19
C VAL A 111 9.64 10.28 0.69
N LEU A 112 9.47 10.30 2.01
CA LEU A 112 10.59 10.34 2.96
C LEU A 112 11.46 9.08 2.94
N MET A 113 10.88 7.92 2.63
CA MET A 113 11.62 6.67 2.47
C MET A 113 12.63 6.75 1.31
N GLY A 114 12.44 7.64 0.34
CA GLY A 114 13.40 7.90 -0.73
C GLY A 114 14.79 8.26 -0.23
N VAL A 115 14.91 8.79 1.01
CA VAL A 115 16.20 9.10 1.64
C VAL A 115 17.09 7.86 1.86
N ARG A 116 16.47 6.66 1.92
CA ARG A 116 17.17 5.38 2.09
C ARG A 116 17.59 4.76 0.76
N PHE A 117 17.12 5.34 -0.35
CA PHE A 117 17.29 4.77 -1.67
C PHE A 117 18.34 5.58 -2.43
N ALA A 118 19.58 5.08 -2.47
CA ALA A 118 20.60 5.63 -3.35
C ALA A 118 20.50 4.96 -4.72
N LEU A 119 20.46 5.75 -5.80
CA LEU A 119 20.41 5.22 -7.18
C LEU A 119 21.61 4.32 -7.50
N SER A 120 22.77 4.60 -6.89
CA SER A 120 23.96 3.77 -6.98
C SER A 120 23.74 2.35 -6.45
N SER A 121 22.88 2.17 -5.46
CA SER A 121 22.53 0.84 -4.95
C SER A 121 21.71 0.04 -5.96
N ILE A 122 20.89 0.66 -6.81
CA ILE A 122 20.17 -0.07 -7.87
C ILE A 122 21.16 -0.65 -8.88
N LEU A 123 22.21 0.11 -9.24
CA LEU A 123 23.25 -0.37 -10.15
C LEU A 123 23.96 -1.61 -9.60
N SER A 124 24.09 -1.71 -8.26
CA SER A 124 24.66 -2.89 -7.61
C SER A 124 23.77 -4.14 -7.69
N LEU A 125 22.47 -3.99 -7.95
CA LEU A 125 21.55 -5.12 -8.18
C LEU A 125 21.81 -5.80 -9.54
N GLY A 126 22.46 -5.09 -10.46
CA GLY A 126 22.77 -5.56 -11.80
C GLY A 126 21.54 -5.74 -12.70
N ALA A 127 21.80 -6.01 -13.98
CA ALA A 127 20.75 -6.24 -14.97
C ALA A 127 19.88 -7.46 -14.62
N VAL A 128 20.49 -8.51 -14.06
CA VAL A 128 19.79 -9.73 -13.64
C VAL A 128 18.80 -9.42 -12.53
N GLY A 129 19.20 -8.72 -11.47
CA GLY A 129 18.30 -8.39 -10.37
C GLY A 129 17.10 -7.53 -10.80
N ILE A 130 17.32 -6.56 -11.69
CA ILE A 130 16.23 -5.75 -12.28
C ILE A 130 15.30 -6.62 -13.14
N ALA A 131 15.84 -7.52 -13.95
CA ALA A 131 15.05 -8.42 -14.76
C ALA A 131 14.18 -9.35 -13.89
N LEU A 132 14.72 -9.89 -12.80
CA LEU A 132 13.96 -10.71 -11.84
C LEU A 132 12.80 -9.93 -11.23
N VAL A 133 13.03 -8.67 -10.84
CA VAL A 133 11.98 -7.77 -10.33
C VAL A 133 10.87 -7.55 -11.37
N VAL A 134 11.22 -7.27 -12.62
CA VAL A 134 10.22 -7.03 -13.69
C VAL A 134 9.42 -8.30 -14.01
N VAL A 135 10.10 -9.45 -14.08
CA VAL A 135 9.46 -10.75 -14.34
C VAL A 135 8.52 -11.13 -13.19
N GLU A 136 8.94 -10.90 -11.94
CA GLU A 136 8.10 -11.15 -10.76
C GLU A 136 6.84 -10.27 -10.78
N ILE A 137 6.97 -8.95 -11.00
CA ILE A 137 5.82 -8.04 -11.13
C ILE A 137 4.85 -8.54 -12.21
N ALA A 138 5.37 -8.92 -13.38
CA ALA A 138 4.56 -9.41 -14.48
C ALA A 138 3.86 -10.74 -14.11
N CYS A 139 4.58 -11.66 -13.47
CA CYS A 139 4.05 -12.93 -13.00
C CYS A 139 2.91 -12.70 -11.99
N ALA A 140 3.12 -11.85 -10.98
CA ALA A 140 2.13 -11.51 -9.97
C ALA A 140 0.85 -10.95 -10.61
N MET A 141 0.99 -10.02 -11.55
CA MET A 141 -0.12 -9.45 -12.30
C MET A 141 -0.88 -10.49 -13.12
N VAL A 142 -0.17 -11.39 -13.81
CA VAL A 142 -0.80 -12.42 -14.65
C VAL A 142 -1.52 -13.46 -13.80
N VAL A 143 -0.83 -14.02 -12.79
CA VAL A 143 -1.36 -15.09 -11.93
C VAL A 143 -2.58 -14.61 -11.16
N ALA A 144 -2.52 -13.44 -10.51
CA ALA A 144 -3.63 -12.92 -9.73
C ALA A 144 -4.86 -12.60 -10.61
N ASN A 145 -4.66 -11.98 -11.78
CA ASN A 145 -5.76 -11.71 -12.70
C ASN A 145 -6.36 -12.99 -13.29
N TRP A 146 -5.53 -14.00 -13.59
CA TRP A 146 -5.97 -15.29 -14.10
C TRP A 146 -6.81 -16.04 -13.05
N LEU A 147 -6.33 -16.12 -11.81
CA LEU A 147 -7.07 -16.71 -10.70
C LEU A 147 -8.37 -15.94 -10.41
N ALA A 148 -8.31 -14.62 -10.34
CA ALA A 148 -9.50 -13.79 -10.11
C ALA A 148 -10.61 -14.09 -11.15
N LYS A 149 -10.26 -14.16 -12.43
CA LYS A 149 -11.21 -14.53 -13.50
C LYS A 149 -11.73 -15.95 -13.32
N ARG A 150 -10.88 -16.91 -13.00
CA ARG A 150 -11.27 -18.33 -12.86
C ARG A 150 -12.28 -18.55 -11.73
N PHE A 151 -12.18 -17.75 -10.69
CA PHE A 151 -13.05 -17.77 -9.51
C PHE A 151 -14.13 -16.67 -9.51
N LYS A 152 -14.35 -16.02 -10.67
CA LYS A 152 -15.43 -15.03 -10.88
C LYS A 152 -15.34 -13.80 -9.95
N LEU A 153 -14.14 -13.43 -9.52
CA LEU A 153 -13.89 -12.13 -8.90
C LEU A 153 -13.91 -11.02 -9.95
N SER A 154 -14.07 -9.78 -9.50
CA SER A 154 -13.97 -8.62 -10.39
C SER A 154 -12.55 -8.45 -10.93
N ASP A 155 -12.45 -7.97 -12.18
CA ASP A 155 -11.17 -7.64 -12.82
C ASP A 155 -10.36 -6.66 -11.94
N LYS A 156 -11.03 -5.68 -11.33
CA LYS A 156 -10.39 -4.67 -10.46
C LYS A 156 -9.77 -5.34 -9.23
N LEU A 157 -10.49 -6.21 -8.53
CA LEU A 157 -9.95 -6.93 -7.38
C LEU A 157 -8.76 -7.82 -7.77
N GLY A 158 -8.84 -8.54 -8.90
CA GLY A 158 -7.70 -9.33 -9.40
C GLY A 158 -6.47 -8.48 -9.70
N SER A 159 -6.66 -7.29 -10.29
CA SER A 159 -5.57 -6.35 -10.55
C SER A 159 -5.00 -5.76 -9.27
N LEU A 160 -5.83 -5.50 -8.25
CA LEU A 160 -5.36 -5.01 -6.95
C LEU A 160 -4.56 -6.08 -6.20
N ILE A 161 -4.99 -7.35 -6.22
CA ILE A 161 -4.21 -8.46 -5.66
C ILE A 161 -2.87 -8.56 -6.41
N GLY A 162 -2.87 -8.59 -7.74
CA GLY A 162 -1.64 -8.69 -8.53
C GLY A 162 -0.66 -7.55 -8.29
N VAL A 163 -1.15 -6.30 -8.18
CA VAL A 163 -0.32 -5.14 -7.83
C VAL A 163 0.16 -5.20 -6.39
N GLY A 164 -0.67 -5.71 -5.48
CA GLY A 164 -0.32 -5.91 -4.08
C GLY A 164 0.85 -6.87 -3.95
N ASN A 165 0.71 -8.07 -4.49
CA ASN A 165 1.73 -9.12 -4.44
C ASN A 165 2.99 -8.67 -5.19
N GLY A 166 2.82 -8.04 -6.36
CA GLY A 166 3.90 -7.68 -7.26
C GLY A 166 4.76 -6.49 -6.87
N ILE A 167 4.39 -5.69 -5.86
CA ILE A 167 5.12 -4.44 -5.56
C ILE A 167 5.34 -4.26 -4.05
N CYS A 168 4.57 -3.36 -3.42
CA CYS A 168 4.75 -2.92 -2.04
C CYS A 168 3.49 -3.14 -1.20
N GLY A 169 2.62 -4.04 -1.66
CA GLY A 169 1.36 -4.35 -1.00
C GLY A 169 0.43 -3.14 -0.95
N VAL A 170 0.23 -2.64 0.27
CA VAL A 170 -0.80 -1.66 0.63
C VAL A 170 -0.72 -0.38 -0.19
N SER A 171 0.47 0.20 -0.37
CA SER A 171 0.64 1.45 -1.11
C SER A 171 0.38 1.32 -2.60
N ALA A 172 0.76 0.19 -3.17
CA ALA A 172 0.51 -0.11 -4.56
C ALA A 172 -1.00 -0.33 -4.79
N ILE A 173 -1.67 -1.03 -3.87
CA ILE A 173 -3.13 -1.21 -3.90
C ILE A 173 -3.87 0.13 -3.82
N ILE A 174 -3.51 1.00 -2.88
CA ILE A 174 -4.16 2.32 -2.74
C ILE A 174 -3.95 3.17 -4.00
N GLY A 175 -2.73 3.20 -4.53
CA GLY A 175 -2.42 3.91 -5.77
C GLY A 175 -3.18 3.36 -6.98
N ALA A 176 -3.21 2.04 -7.13
CA ALA A 176 -3.92 1.36 -8.23
C ALA A 176 -5.45 1.50 -8.09
N ALA A 177 -6.00 1.42 -6.89
CA ALA A 177 -7.43 1.55 -6.64
C ALA A 177 -7.96 2.92 -7.08
N GLY A 178 -7.22 4.00 -6.75
CA GLY A 178 -7.51 5.33 -7.28
C GLY A 178 -7.35 5.41 -8.80
N ALA A 179 -6.36 4.72 -9.37
CA ALA A 179 -6.08 4.77 -10.79
C ALA A 179 -7.14 4.05 -11.67
N ILE A 180 -7.66 2.92 -11.21
CA ILE A 180 -8.66 2.10 -11.93
C ILE A 180 -10.09 2.32 -11.43
N GLU A 181 -10.31 3.29 -10.54
CA GLU A 181 -11.60 3.57 -9.90
C GLU A 181 -12.20 2.32 -9.23
N ALA A 182 -11.37 1.59 -8.48
CA ALA A 182 -11.81 0.43 -7.74
C ALA A 182 -12.71 0.82 -6.57
N LYS A 183 -13.59 -0.10 -6.17
CA LYS A 183 -14.42 0.09 -4.98
C LYS A 183 -13.54 0.00 -3.74
N GLN A 184 -13.89 0.76 -2.70
CA GLN A 184 -13.19 0.72 -1.41
C GLN A 184 -13.17 -0.70 -0.81
N GLU A 185 -14.25 -1.46 -1.01
CA GLU A 185 -14.33 -2.86 -0.60
C GLU A 185 -13.26 -3.74 -1.28
N GLU A 186 -13.04 -3.57 -2.58
CA GLU A 186 -12.02 -4.34 -3.33
C GLU A 186 -10.61 -4.01 -2.85
N ALA A 187 -10.32 -2.72 -2.59
CA ALA A 187 -9.06 -2.30 -2.02
C ALA A 187 -8.86 -2.85 -0.59
N THR A 188 -9.91 -2.84 0.22
CA THR A 188 -9.87 -3.38 1.59
C THR A 188 -9.59 -4.88 1.57
N TYR A 189 -10.24 -5.63 0.67
CA TYR A 189 -9.97 -7.05 0.46
C TYR A 189 -8.52 -7.33 0.09
N ALA A 190 -8.01 -6.65 -0.94
CA ALA A 190 -6.63 -6.83 -1.38
C ALA A 190 -5.63 -6.48 -0.27
N ILE A 191 -5.85 -5.38 0.45
CA ILE A 191 -4.98 -4.95 1.56
C ILE A 191 -4.98 -5.99 2.69
N ALA A 192 -6.16 -6.45 3.12
CA ALA A 192 -6.29 -7.43 4.18
C ALA A 192 -5.62 -8.77 3.81
N THR A 193 -5.81 -9.22 2.58
CA THR A 193 -5.16 -10.41 2.02
C THR A 193 -3.64 -10.31 2.09
N ILE A 194 -3.06 -9.23 1.55
CA ILE A 194 -1.60 -9.03 1.53
C ILE A 194 -1.02 -9.04 2.96
N LEU A 195 -1.65 -8.29 3.86
CA LEU A 195 -1.15 -8.14 5.23
C LEU A 195 -1.23 -9.44 6.03
N LEU A 196 -2.30 -10.22 5.82
CA LEU A 196 -2.47 -11.51 6.48
C LEU A 196 -1.34 -12.48 6.10
N PHE A 197 -1.00 -12.57 4.81
CA PHE A 197 0.02 -13.50 4.34
C PHE A 197 1.45 -12.98 4.56
N GLY A 198 1.67 -11.68 4.39
CA GLY A 198 2.95 -11.05 4.68
C GLY A 198 3.40 -11.23 6.14
N ALA A 199 2.46 -11.17 7.09
CA ALA A 199 2.74 -11.49 8.49
C ALA A 199 3.24 -12.93 8.70
N ALA A 200 2.66 -13.91 7.97
CA ALA A 200 3.09 -15.30 8.06
C ALA A 200 4.48 -15.51 7.46
N MET A 201 4.83 -14.80 6.38
CA MET A 201 6.11 -14.94 5.69
C MET A 201 7.31 -14.53 6.53
N ILE A 202 7.16 -13.54 7.43
CA ILE A 202 8.26 -13.11 8.32
C ILE A 202 8.83 -14.28 9.12
N PHE A 203 7.96 -15.22 9.52
CA PHE A 203 8.37 -16.40 10.27
C PHE A 203 8.70 -17.57 9.35
N LEU A 204 7.88 -17.80 8.33
CA LEU A 204 8.02 -18.97 7.46
C LEU A 204 9.27 -18.88 6.58
N TYR A 205 9.55 -17.72 6.00
CA TYR A 205 10.61 -17.60 5.00
C TYR A 205 11.99 -17.82 5.60
N PRO A 206 12.41 -17.20 6.71
CA PRO A 206 13.73 -17.47 7.29
C PRO A 206 13.94 -18.95 7.61
N VAL A 207 12.92 -19.63 8.14
CA VAL A 207 12.96 -21.08 8.42
C VAL A 207 13.17 -21.88 7.13
N ILE A 208 12.39 -21.58 6.08
CA ILE A 208 12.54 -22.23 4.77
C ILE A 208 13.94 -21.93 4.20
N GLY A 209 14.41 -20.69 4.27
CA GLY A 209 15.72 -20.27 3.76
C GLY A 209 16.87 -20.99 4.45
N HIS A 210 16.78 -21.24 5.76
CA HIS A 210 17.79 -22.00 6.50
C HIS A 210 17.72 -23.47 6.14
N TYR A 211 16.52 -24.04 6.01
CA TYR A 211 16.32 -25.44 5.64
C TYR A 211 16.86 -25.76 4.25
N VAL A 212 16.68 -24.86 3.29
CA VAL A 212 17.17 -25.02 1.91
C VAL A 212 18.65 -24.59 1.79
N GLY A 213 19.25 -24.02 2.83
CA GLY A 213 20.66 -23.63 2.84
C GLY A 213 20.99 -22.44 1.93
N MET A 214 20.09 -21.46 1.84
CA MET A 214 20.27 -20.28 0.98
C MET A 214 21.46 -19.43 1.43
N SER A 215 22.13 -18.77 0.47
CA SER A 215 23.07 -17.70 0.80
C SER A 215 22.33 -16.43 1.21
N ASP A 216 23.02 -15.50 1.88
CA ASP A 216 22.50 -14.17 2.22
C ASP A 216 21.90 -13.45 1.01
N THR A 217 22.58 -13.51 -0.14
CA THR A 217 22.14 -12.89 -1.38
C THR A 217 20.87 -13.55 -1.90
N GLN A 218 20.84 -14.89 -1.96
CA GLN A 218 19.68 -15.64 -2.44
C GLN A 218 18.44 -15.39 -1.57
N PHE A 219 18.59 -15.48 -0.25
CA PHE A 219 17.48 -15.21 0.66
C PHE A 219 17.05 -13.75 0.58
N GLY A 220 18.00 -12.82 0.48
CA GLY A 220 17.71 -11.40 0.29
C GLY A 220 16.87 -11.12 -0.96
N PHE A 221 17.22 -11.72 -2.10
CA PHE A 221 16.39 -11.65 -3.30
C PHE A 221 15.01 -12.26 -3.10
N TRP A 222 14.92 -13.43 -2.44
CA TRP A 222 13.66 -14.11 -2.26
C TRP A 222 12.71 -13.32 -1.36
N ALA A 223 13.20 -12.85 -0.21
CA ALA A 223 12.44 -11.98 0.67
C ALA A 223 12.04 -10.66 -0.04
N GLY A 224 12.93 -10.08 -0.83
CA GLY A 224 12.67 -8.87 -1.62
C GLY A 224 11.57 -9.03 -2.67
N LEU A 225 11.52 -10.19 -3.32
CA LEU A 225 10.58 -10.54 -4.38
C LEU A 225 9.25 -11.09 -3.85
N ALA A 226 9.26 -11.84 -2.75
CA ALA A 226 8.09 -12.62 -2.32
C ALA A 226 7.48 -12.19 -0.98
N VAL A 227 8.00 -11.14 -0.30
CA VAL A 227 7.35 -10.59 0.90
C VAL A 227 6.74 -9.24 0.55
N ASP A 228 5.42 -9.17 0.38
CA ASP A 228 4.73 -8.06 -0.26
C ASP A 228 4.92 -6.69 0.38
N ASN A 229 4.96 -6.63 1.71
CA ASN A 229 5.13 -5.37 2.45
C ASN A 229 6.61 -5.05 2.66
N THR A 230 6.97 -3.77 2.53
CA THR A 230 8.36 -3.34 2.72
C THR A 230 8.85 -3.55 4.16
N ALA A 231 8.04 -3.28 5.17
CA ALA A 231 8.46 -3.45 6.56
C ALA A 231 8.72 -4.94 6.88
N GLU A 232 7.82 -5.81 6.45
CA GLU A 232 7.88 -7.25 6.70
C GLU A 232 9.03 -7.90 5.92
N CYS A 233 9.26 -7.47 4.69
CA CYS A 233 10.39 -7.90 3.86
C CYS A 233 11.73 -7.60 4.53
N VAL A 234 11.88 -6.36 5.03
CA VAL A 234 13.08 -5.93 5.74
C VAL A 234 13.27 -6.75 7.02
N ALA A 235 12.20 -6.96 7.79
CA ALA A 235 12.23 -7.76 9.00
C ALA A 235 12.62 -9.22 8.74
N ALA A 236 11.99 -9.87 7.75
CA ALA A 236 12.32 -11.23 7.33
C ALA A 236 13.79 -11.35 6.90
N GLY A 237 14.27 -10.39 6.10
CA GLY A 237 15.65 -10.32 5.66
C GLY A 237 16.64 -10.24 6.83
N PHE A 238 16.43 -9.30 7.76
CA PHE A 238 17.31 -9.13 8.93
C PHE A 238 17.15 -10.23 9.98
N ALA A 239 16.00 -10.90 10.04
CA ALA A 239 15.80 -12.09 10.87
C ALA A 239 16.63 -13.27 10.36
N TYR A 240 16.94 -13.32 9.06
CA TYR A 240 17.84 -14.31 8.46
C TYR A 240 19.31 -13.95 8.67
N SER A 241 19.73 -12.77 8.20
CA SER A 241 21.09 -12.25 8.40
C SER A 241 21.19 -10.76 8.06
N GLU A 242 22.28 -10.09 8.48
CA GLU A 242 22.51 -8.68 8.14
C GLU A 242 22.68 -8.46 6.63
N GLY A 243 23.35 -9.40 5.95
CA GLY A 243 23.56 -9.36 4.50
C GLY A 243 22.24 -9.51 3.74
N ALA A 244 21.44 -10.51 4.11
CA ALA A 244 20.12 -10.73 3.54
C ALA A 244 19.19 -9.53 3.71
N GLY A 245 19.17 -8.92 4.91
CA GLY A 245 18.37 -7.72 5.18
C GLY A 245 18.69 -6.56 4.25
N LYS A 246 19.99 -6.31 3.98
CA LYS A 246 20.42 -5.26 3.04
C LYS A 246 19.98 -5.55 1.60
N VAL A 247 20.17 -6.77 1.13
CA VAL A 247 19.76 -7.17 -0.24
C VAL A 247 18.24 -7.13 -0.39
N ALA A 248 17.48 -7.67 0.57
CA ALA A 248 16.01 -7.65 0.56
C ALA A 248 15.46 -6.22 0.52
N THR A 249 16.02 -5.33 1.35
CA THR A 249 15.67 -3.91 1.34
C THR A 249 15.87 -3.31 -0.05
N LEU A 250 17.01 -3.60 -0.67
CA LEU A 250 17.36 -3.02 -1.96
C LEU A 250 16.45 -3.52 -3.09
N VAL A 251 16.23 -4.84 -3.19
CA VAL A 251 15.33 -5.46 -4.16
C VAL A 251 13.91 -4.89 -4.02
N LYS A 252 13.43 -4.77 -2.77
CA LYS A 252 12.11 -4.22 -2.48
C LYS A 252 11.98 -2.75 -2.89
N LEU A 253 12.98 -1.92 -2.59
CA LEU A 253 12.96 -0.51 -3.00
C LEU A 253 12.99 -0.36 -4.54
N CYS A 254 13.68 -1.25 -5.25
CA CYS A 254 13.64 -1.30 -6.71
C CYS A 254 12.22 -1.57 -7.23
N ARG A 255 11.50 -2.56 -6.67
CA ARG A 255 10.08 -2.81 -6.97
C ARG A 255 9.21 -1.59 -6.71
N ASN A 256 9.42 -0.93 -5.56
CA ASN A 256 8.68 0.26 -5.17
C ASN A 256 8.86 1.41 -6.18
N ALA A 257 10.05 1.56 -6.77
CA ALA A 257 10.31 2.56 -7.79
C ALA A 257 9.52 2.29 -9.10
N LEU A 258 9.30 1.02 -9.44
CA LEU A 258 8.54 0.62 -10.64
C LEU A 258 7.02 0.75 -10.47
N MET A 259 6.52 0.94 -9.25
CA MET A 259 5.09 1.08 -8.94
C MET A 259 4.40 2.15 -9.80
N GLY A 260 5.07 3.28 -10.06
CA GLY A 260 4.52 4.35 -10.89
C GLY A 260 4.19 3.92 -12.31
N LEU A 261 5.04 3.07 -12.91
CA LEU A 261 4.86 2.54 -14.26
C LEU A 261 3.69 1.55 -14.31
N VAL A 262 3.59 0.67 -13.31
CA VAL A 262 2.52 -0.34 -13.23
C VAL A 262 1.16 0.30 -13.01
N ILE A 263 1.07 1.31 -12.13
CA ILE A 263 -0.17 2.05 -11.88
C ILE A 263 -0.61 2.79 -13.16
N LEU A 264 0.32 3.41 -13.88
CA LEU A 264 0.01 4.10 -15.13
C LEU A 264 -0.45 3.11 -16.21
N TYR A 265 0.23 1.97 -16.34
CA TYR A 265 -0.18 0.89 -17.22
C TYR A 265 -1.62 0.44 -16.94
N LEU A 266 -1.98 0.24 -15.67
CA LEU A 266 -3.33 -0.12 -15.27
C LEU A 266 -4.35 0.97 -15.61
N ALA A 267 -4.05 2.23 -15.29
CA ALA A 267 -4.92 3.36 -15.62
C ALA A 267 -5.24 3.40 -17.12
N VAL A 268 -4.21 3.29 -17.97
CA VAL A 268 -4.37 3.30 -19.43
C VAL A 268 -5.10 2.05 -19.92
N SER A 269 -4.77 0.87 -19.41
CA SER A 269 -5.42 -0.38 -19.80
C SER A 269 -6.93 -0.36 -19.52
N TYR A 270 -7.34 0.10 -18.33
CA TYR A 270 -8.75 0.18 -17.96
C TYR A 270 -9.50 1.26 -18.74
N ALA A 271 -8.87 2.42 -18.98
CA ALA A 271 -9.45 3.47 -19.82
C ALA A 271 -9.68 3.00 -21.25
N ARG A 272 -8.71 2.28 -21.85
CA ARG A 272 -8.84 1.71 -23.20
C ARG A 272 -9.94 0.66 -23.32
N ARG A 273 -10.29 -0.03 -22.23
CA ARG A 273 -11.38 -1.00 -22.16
C ARG A 273 -12.75 -0.36 -21.88
N GLY A 274 -12.82 0.97 -21.74
CA GLY A 274 -14.07 1.67 -21.41
C GLY A 274 -14.57 1.40 -19.99
N MET A 275 -13.69 0.98 -19.07
CA MET A 275 -14.03 0.62 -17.69
C MET A 275 -13.89 1.77 -16.68
N THR A 276 -13.53 2.96 -17.17
CA THR A 276 -13.41 4.22 -16.43
C THR A 276 -14.14 5.33 -17.18
N GLY A 277 -14.31 6.49 -16.55
CA GLY A 277 -14.92 7.66 -17.21
C GLY A 277 -14.22 8.09 -18.52
N GLU A 278 -14.96 8.84 -19.35
CA GLU A 278 -14.52 9.30 -20.66
C GLU A 278 -13.23 10.14 -20.60
N VAL A 279 -12.22 9.76 -21.40
CA VAL A 279 -10.91 10.43 -21.42
C VAL A 279 -10.90 11.56 -22.44
N LYS A 280 -11.22 12.79 -21.99
CA LYS A 280 -11.21 13.99 -22.85
C LYS A 280 -9.81 14.51 -23.17
N ASN A 281 -8.88 14.47 -22.21
CA ASN A 281 -7.50 14.92 -22.37
C ASN A 281 -6.52 13.85 -21.86
N LYS A 282 -5.74 13.28 -22.77
CA LYS A 282 -4.80 12.18 -22.48
C LYS A 282 -3.69 12.61 -21.51
N GLY A 283 -3.10 13.79 -21.69
CA GLY A 283 -2.01 14.29 -20.84
C GLY A 283 -2.48 14.54 -19.40
N LYS A 284 -3.63 15.22 -19.25
CA LYS A 284 -4.25 15.45 -17.95
C LYS A 284 -4.66 14.13 -17.28
N PHE A 285 -5.20 13.19 -18.03
CA PHE A 285 -5.54 11.86 -17.51
C PHE A 285 -4.32 11.13 -16.94
N LEU A 286 -3.20 11.09 -17.67
CA LEU A 286 -1.97 10.46 -17.19
C LEU A 286 -1.45 11.16 -15.92
N TRP A 287 -1.45 12.49 -15.89
CA TRP A 287 -1.01 13.26 -14.72
C TRP A 287 -1.88 13.08 -13.48
N ASP A 288 -3.20 13.01 -13.66
CA ASP A 288 -4.15 12.84 -12.57
C ASP A 288 -4.05 11.44 -11.96
N ARG A 289 -3.81 10.41 -12.79
CA ARG A 289 -3.69 9.00 -12.37
C ARG A 289 -2.29 8.61 -11.89
N PHE A 290 -1.25 9.33 -12.31
CA PHE A 290 0.11 9.04 -11.89
C PHE A 290 0.27 9.24 -10.38
N PRO A 291 0.87 8.27 -9.64
CA PRO A 291 1.10 8.38 -8.20
C PRO A 291 2.19 9.41 -7.92
N LYS A 292 1.79 10.67 -7.69
CA LYS A 292 2.69 11.83 -7.53
C LYS A 292 3.74 11.66 -6.43
N PHE A 293 3.45 10.86 -5.40
CA PHE A 293 4.40 10.56 -4.33
C PHE A 293 5.63 9.77 -4.82
N VAL A 294 5.54 9.06 -5.94
CA VAL A 294 6.70 8.42 -6.59
C VAL A 294 7.70 9.47 -7.07
N LEU A 295 7.24 10.61 -7.58
CA LEU A 295 8.14 11.71 -7.98
C LEU A 295 8.88 12.28 -6.77
N GLY A 296 8.18 12.44 -5.64
CA GLY A 296 8.81 12.90 -4.40
C GLY A 296 9.84 11.90 -3.86
N PHE A 297 9.52 10.60 -3.90
CA PHE A 297 10.47 9.53 -3.55
C PHE A 297 11.73 9.58 -4.43
N LEU A 298 11.57 9.68 -5.75
CA LEU A 298 12.69 9.75 -6.70
C LEU A 298 13.49 11.05 -6.51
N ALA A 299 12.83 12.18 -6.30
CA ALA A 299 13.52 13.45 -6.04
C ALA A 299 14.39 13.38 -4.78
N LEU A 300 13.85 12.84 -3.67
CA LEU A 300 14.62 12.69 -2.44
C LEU A 300 15.76 11.68 -2.58
N SER A 301 15.54 10.60 -3.34
CA SER A 301 16.57 9.64 -3.71
C SER A 301 17.72 10.28 -4.49
N VAL A 302 17.43 11.15 -5.45
CA VAL A 302 18.44 11.93 -6.19
C VAL A 302 19.20 12.85 -5.24
N VAL A 303 18.51 13.58 -4.37
CA VAL A 303 19.14 14.48 -3.38
C VAL A 303 20.16 13.73 -2.50
N VAL A 304 19.81 12.54 -2.00
CA VAL A 304 20.75 11.70 -1.24
C VAL A 304 21.88 11.16 -2.12
N SER A 305 21.57 10.74 -3.35
CA SER A 305 22.58 10.20 -4.28
C SER A 305 23.61 11.24 -4.69
N LEU A 306 23.25 12.53 -4.71
CA LEU A 306 24.15 13.66 -4.94
C LEU A 306 25.00 14.04 -3.70
N GLY A 307 24.81 13.36 -2.57
CA GLY A 307 25.53 13.65 -1.34
C GLY A 307 25.11 14.95 -0.64
N LEU A 308 23.93 15.49 -0.98
CA LEU A 308 23.45 16.79 -0.45
C LEU A 308 22.93 16.70 0.99
N LEU A 309 22.84 15.50 1.57
CA LEU A 309 22.39 15.26 2.94
C LEU A 309 23.45 14.51 3.75
N ALA A 310 23.72 14.99 4.95
CA ALA A 310 24.59 14.33 5.91
C ALA A 310 23.90 13.14 6.58
N LYS A 311 24.68 12.18 7.10
CA LYS A 311 24.17 10.97 7.78
C LYS A 311 23.12 11.25 8.86
N PRO A 312 23.25 12.27 9.73
CA PRO A 312 22.22 12.58 10.73
C PRO A 312 20.89 13.00 10.11
N GLN A 313 20.91 13.77 9.02
CA GLN A 313 19.71 14.21 8.30
C GLN A 313 19.01 13.02 7.65
N ILE A 314 19.77 12.13 7.01
CA ILE A 314 19.26 10.87 6.43
C ILE A 314 18.56 10.06 7.50
N SER A 315 19.21 9.87 8.67
CA SER A 315 18.65 9.12 9.79
C SER A 315 17.35 9.75 10.34
N ALA A 316 17.32 11.08 10.49
CA ALA A 316 16.14 11.80 10.98
C ALA A 316 14.95 11.66 10.03
N ILE A 317 15.16 11.85 8.71
CA ILE A 317 14.12 11.68 7.70
C ILE A 317 13.63 10.23 7.64
N ALA A 318 14.56 9.28 7.71
CA ALA A 318 14.30 7.85 7.78
C ALA A 318 13.54 7.43 9.06
N GLY A 319 13.72 8.16 10.16
CA GLY A 319 12.96 7.99 11.40
C GLY A 319 11.55 8.57 11.28
N MET A 320 11.41 9.74 10.66
CA MET A 320 10.11 10.37 10.39
C MET A 320 9.24 9.48 9.50
N SER A 321 9.80 8.87 8.43
CA SER A 321 9.04 7.96 7.57
C SER A 321 8.43 6.78 8.35
N LYS A 322 9.16 6.22 9.34
CA LYS A 322 8.64 5.16 10.22
C LYS A 322 7.45 5.62 11.06
N TRP A 323 7.46 6.87 11.56
CA TRP A 323 6.33 7.43 12.29
C TRP A 323 5.12 7.67 11.40
N LEU A 324 5.32 8.12 10.17
CA LEU A 324 4.23 8.28 9.19
C LEU A 324 3.60 6.93 8.83
N PHE A 325 4.42 5.91 8.58
CA PHE A 325 3.93 4.55 8.34
C PHE A 325 3.17 3.98 9.54
N LEU A 326 3.59 4.28 10.76
CA LEU A 326 2.84 3.89 11.96
C LEU A 326 1.40 4.44 11.94
N LEU A 327 1.22 5.73 11.61
CA LEU A 327 -0.12 6.32 11.48
C LEU A 327 -0.92 5.67 10.34
N THR A 328 -0.26 5.39 9.22
CA THR A 328 -0.88 4.71 8.09
C THR A 328 -1.43 3.34 8.48
N PHE A 329 -0.59 2.48 9.05
CA PHE A 329 -0.95 1.08 9.30
C PHE A 329 -2.01 0.95 10.40
N ALA A 330 -1.96 1.82 11.43
CA ALA A 330 -3.05 1.98 12.37
C ALA A 330 -4.36 2.35 11.67
N GLY A 331 -4.30 3.29 10.71
CA GLY A 331 -5.47 3.77 9.98
C GLY A 331 -6.03 2.75 9.00
N VAL A 332 -5.17 1.94 8.38
CA VAL A 332 -5.57 0.77 7.57
C VAL A 332 -6.35 -0.22 8.43
N GLY A 333 -5.83 -0.57 9.61
CA GLY A 333 -6.52 -1.46 10.56
C GLY A 333 -7.88 -0.88 10.98
N LEU A 334 -7.90 0.39 11.43
CA LEU A 334 -9.11 1.08 11.87
C LEU A 334 -10.13 1.35 10.75
N SER A 335 -9.73 1.23 9.49
CA SER A 335 -10.61 1.35 8.31
C SER A 335 -11.10 -0.01 7.79
N THR A 336 -10.56 -1.12 8.30
CA THR A 336 -10.92 -2.47 7.87
C THR A 336 -12.08 -3.00 8.70
N GLU A 337 -13.26 -3.08 8.09
CA GLU A 337 -14.49 -3.54 8.71
C GLU A 337 -14.97 -4.85 8.06
N PHE A 338 -14.91 -5.96 8.79
CA PHE A 338 -15.23 -7.29 8.26
C PHE A 338 -16.69 -7.42 7.82
N SER A 339 -17.60 -6.67 8.44
CA SER A 339 -19.02 -6.61 8.04
C SER A 339 -19.22 -6.13 6.59
N ARG A 340 -18.24 -5.37 6.04
CA ARG A 340 -18.27 -4.84 4.68
C ARG A 340 -17.67 -5.78 3.65
N LEU A 341 -17.06 -6.88 4.07
CA LEU A 341 -16.44 -7.86 3.20
C LEU A 341 -17.50 -8.85 2.70
N LYS A 342 -18.18 -8.50 1.59
CA LYS A 342 -19.30 -9.30 1.06
C LYS A 342 -18.90 -10.37 0.05
N ALA A 343 -17.69 -10.33 -0.48
CA ALA A 343 -17.13 -11.35 -1.39
C ALA A 343 -16.70 -12.65 -0.69
N GLY A 344 -16.93 -12.79 0.62
CA GLY A 344 -16.60 -13.98 1.40
C GLY A 344 -15.09 -14.24 1.53
N ILE A 345 -14.71 -15.51 1.69
CA ILE A 345 -13.31 -15.94 1.88
C ILE A 345 -12.52 -16.06 0.57
N THR A 346 -13.22 -16.13 -0.57
CA THR A 346 -12.63 -16.39 -1.89
C THR A 346 -11.47 -15.44 -2.24
N PRO A 347 -11.53 -14.12 -2.00
CA PRO A 347 -10.40 -13.22 -2.25
C PRO A 347 -9.14 -13.55 -1.43
N PHE A 348 -9.31 -14.02 -0.19
CA PHE A 348 -8.19 -14.42 0.66
C PHE A 348 -7.53 -15.69 0.14
N VAL A 349 -8.33 -16.69 -0.28
CA VAL A 349 -7.81 -17.94 -0.86
C VAL A 349 -7.06 -17.65 -2.17
N ILE A 350 -7.61 -16.80 -3.04
CA ILE A 350 -6.96 -16.44 -4.30
C ILE A 350 -5.67 -15.68 -4.06
N GLY A 351 -5.66 -14.75 -3.11
CA GLY A 351 -4.44 -14.08 -2.70
C GLY A 351 -3.39 -15.05 -2.18
N LEU A 352 -3.76 -15.99 -1.29
CA LEU A 352 -2.85 -17.02 -0.79
C LEU A 352 -2.28 -17.87 -1.92
N VAL A 353 -3.13 -18.37 -2.82
CA VAL A 353 -2.70 -19.24 -3.91
C VAL A 353 -1.82 -18.48 -4.89
N SER A 354 -2.19 -17.23 -5.21
CA SER A 354 -1.36 -16.34 -6.04
C SER A 354 0.01 -16.16 -5.40
N GLU A 355 0.03 -15.93 -4.10
CA GLU A 355 1.25 -15.65 -3.35
C GLU A 355 2.17 -16.86 -3.24
N VAL A 356 1.62 -18.04 -2.95
CA VAL A 356 2.39 -19.29 -2.98
C VAL A 356 3.00 -19.52 -4.36
N ILE A 357 2.24 -19.30 -5.45
CA ILE A 357 2.75 -19.45 -6.82
C ILE A 357 3.88 -18.46 -7.09
N ILE A 358 3.68 -17.18 -6.78
CA ILE A 358 4.68 -16.12 -7.00
C ILE A 358 5.95 -16.40 -6.18
N SER A 359 5.80 -16.80 -4.92
CA SER A 359 6.91 -17.15 -4.04
C SER A 359 7.73 -18.33 -4.55
N VAL A 360 7.06 -19.37 -5.07
CA VAL A 360 7.73 -20.54 -5.68
C VAL A 360 8.42 -20.15 -6.99
N VAL A 361 7.79 -19.33 -7.82
CA VAL A 361 8.42 -18.83 -9.07
C VAL A 361 9.63 -17.97 -8.74
N ALA A 362 9.54 -17.06 -7.76
CA ALA A 362 10.66 -16.26 -7.28
C ALA A 362 11.80 -17.14 -6.77
N LEU A 363 11.49 -18.15 -5.96
CA LEU A 363 12.47 -19.11 -5.45
C LEU A 363 13.20 -19.84 -6.60
N ALA A 364 12.44 -20.36 -7.57
CA ALA A 364 13.00 -21.04 -8.74
C ALA A 364 13.91 -20.11 -9.55
N MET A 365 13.49 -18.87 -9.80
CA MET A 365 14.32 -17.89 -10.51
C MET A 365 15.63 -17.60 -9.76
N ILE A 366 15.60 -17.53 -8.44
CA ILE A 366 16.79 -17.27 -7.63
C ILE A 366 17.78 -18.41 -7.73
N PHE A 367 17.34 -19.66 -7.62
CA PHE A 367 18.24 -20.81 -7.78
C PHE A 367 18.82 -20.94 -9.19
N LEU A 368 18.13 -20.42 -10.20
CA LEU A 368 18.60 -20.46 -11.59
C LEU A 368 19.56 -19.32 -11.94
N PHE A 369 19.37 -18.13 -11.36
CA PHE A 369 20.05 -16.90 -11.82
C PHE A 369 20.89 -16.18 -10.77
N ILE A 370 20.76 -16.53 -9.48
CA ILE A 370 21.52 -15.94 -8.37
C ILE A 370 22.46 -16.99 -7.79
N THR A 371 23.74 -16.86 -8.16
CA THR A 371 24.84 -17.70 -7.68
C THR A 371 25.40 -17.23 -6.34
#